data_AF-A0A9P0JD45-F1
#
_entry.id   AF-A0A9P0JD45-F1
#
_cell.length_a   1.000
_cell.length_b   1.000
_cell.length_c   1.000
_cell.angle_alpha   90.00
_cell.angle_beta   90.00
_cell.angle_gamma   90.00
#
_symmetry.space_group_name_H-M   'P 1'
#
loop_
_entity.id
_entity.type
_entity.pdbx_description
1 polymer ?
#
loop_
_entity_poly.entity_id
_entity_poly.type
_entity_poly.pdbx_seq_one_letter_code
_entity_poly.pdbx_strand_id
1 'polypeptide(L)' 'MIYSNTVDEEANQCNTNCTDEYKPLCGYYDEPKDGLTFQNSCVLETYFCYNDGIQFNEIKSGECPK' A
#
# COMPACT_ATOMS: atom_id res chain seq x y z
N MET A 1 -34.18 13.02 16.46
CA MET A 1 -34.01 11.68 17.06
C MET A 1 -32.85 11.03 16.33
N ILE A 2 -31.82 10.66 17.08
CA ILE A 2 -30.59 10.06 16.58
C ILE A 2 -30.92 8.59 16.32
N TYR A 3 -30.81 8.12 15.08
CA TYR A 3 -30.69 6.71 14.79
C TYR A 3 -29.64 6.55 13.71
N SER A 4 -28.44 6.23 14.18
CA SER A 4 -27.36 5.69 13.40
C SER A 4 -27.89 4.49 12.59
N ASN A 5 -28.03 4.66 11.27
CA ASN A 5 -28.19 3.54 10.37
C ASN A 5 -26.79 3.11 9.94
N THR A 6 -26.26 2.16 10.70
CA THR A 6 -25.04 1.40 10.45
C THR A 6 -25.26 0.44 9.27
N VAL A 7 -25.11 0.91 8.03
CA VAL A 7 -24.83 0.05 6.87
C VAL A 7 -24.14 0.88 5.78
N ASP A 8 -22.91 1.34 6.02
CA ASP A 8 -22.02 1.54 4.87
C ASP A 8 -21.39 0.19 4.63
N GLU A 9 -21.73 -0.40 3.49
CA GLU A 9 -21.19 -1.64 2.97
C GLU A 9 -19.67 -1.69 3.22
N GLU A 10 -19.21 -2.81 3.78
CA GLU A 10 -17.80 -3.21 3.87
C GLU A 10 -17.21 -3.36 2.46
N ALA A 11 -17.06 -2.26 1.75
CA ALA A 11 -16.26 -2.21 0.55
C ALA A 11 -14.82 -2.15 1.05
N ASN A 12 -14.05 -3.20 0.75
CA ASN A 12 -12.58 -3.23 0.74
C ASN A 12 -12.03 -2.06 -0.12
N GLN A 13 -12.17 -0.82 0.34
CA GLN A 13 -11.69 0.36 -0.35
C GLN A 13 -10.41 0.77 0.35
N CYS A 14 -9.32 0.20 -0.13
CA CYS A 14 -7.99 0.64 0.22
C CYS A 14 -7.89 2.16 0.07
N ASN A 15 -7.24 2.81 1.03
CA ASN A 15 -7.04 4.25 0.95
C ASN A 15 -6.18 4.56 -0.29
N THR A 16 -6.76 5.15 -1.33
CA THR A 16 -6.04 5.58 -2.54
C THR A 16 -5.71 7.08 -2.52
N ASN A 17 -6.14 7.81 -1.49
CA ASN A 17 -5.91 9.26 -1.37
C ASN A 17 -4.51 9.52 -0.82
N CYS A 18 -3.49 9.28 -1.65
CA CYS A 18 -2.10 9.57 -1.34
C CYS A 18 -1.70 10.96 -1.83
N THR A 19 -0.79 11.60 -1.11
CA THR A 19 -0.16 12.85 -1.55
C THR A 19 0.85 12.56 -2.66
N ASP A 20 1.14 13.56 -3.49
CA ASP A 20 2.17 13.48 -4.55
C ASP A 20 3.61 13.56 -4.00
N GLU A 21 3.80 13.44 -2.69
CA GLU A 21 5.12 13.48 -2.07
C GLU A 21 5.99 12.32 -2.56
N TYR A 22 7.20 12.65 -3.02
CA TYR A 22 8.18 11.67 -3.48
C TYR A 22 9.10 11.24 -2.34
N LYS A 23 8.80 10.11 -1.72
CA LYS A 23 9.60 9.45 -0.68
C LYS A 23 9.68 7.97 -1.00
N PRO A 24 10.51 7.58 -1.98
CA PRO A 24 10.46 6.25 -2.55
C PRO A 24 10.77 5.18 -1.51
N LEU A 25 10.07 4.06 -1.60
CA LEU A 25 10.30 2.85 -0.81
C LEU A 25 10.46 1.66 -1.75
N CYS A 26 11.41 0.78 -1.47
CA CYS A 26 11.60 -0.46 -2.19
C CYS A 26 11.13 -1.62 -1.32
N GLY A 27 10.06 -2.31 -1.76
CA GLY A 27 9.56 -3.52 -1.12
C GLY A 27 10.02 -4.77 -1.86
N TYR A 28 10.74 -5.66 -1.18
CA TYR A 28 11.10 -6.99 -1.68
C TYR A 28 10.13 -8.03 -1.13
N TYR A 29 9.63 -8.88 -2.00
CA TYR A 29 8.73 -10.00 -1.69
C TYR A 29 9.14 -11.19 -2.56
N ASP A 30 8.42 -12.31 -2.45
CA ASP A 30 8.87 -13.58 -3.04
C ASP A 30 9.15 -13.48 -4.55
N GLU A 31 8.33 -12.75 -5.30
CA GLU A 31 8.58 -12.42 -6.70
C GLU A 31 7.94 -11.08 -7.07
N PRO A 32 8.66 -10.13 -7.71
CA PRO A 32 9.98 -10.27 -8.32
C PRO A 32 11.12 -9.94 -7.35
N LYS A 33 12.27 -10.59 -7.56
CA LYS A 33 13.50 -10.40 -6.76
C LYS A 33 14.04 -8.97 -6.80
N ASP A 34 13.72 -8.21 -7.85
CA ASP A 34 14.18 -6.82 -8.02
C ASP A 34 13.43 -5.86 -7.08
N GLY A 35 12.32 -6.32 -6.48
CA GLY A 35 11.47 -5.51 -5.62
C GLY A 35 10.56 -4.56 -6.40
N LEU A 36 9.61 -3.95 -5.69
CA LEU A 36 8.74 -2.91 -6.23
C LEU A 36 9.06 -1.57 -5.57
N THR A 37 9.19 -0.54 -6.41
CA THR A 37 9.35 0.84 -5.94
C THR A 37 7.99 1.49 -5.78
N PHE A 38 7.73 2.01 -4.58
CA PHE A 38 6.54 2.76 -4.20
C PHE A 38 6.91 4.22 -4.06
N GLN A 39 6.09 5.12 -4.60
CA GLN A 39 6.35 6.56 -4.59
C GLN A 39 6.46 7.14 -3.16
N ASN A 40 5.67 6.58 -2.24
CA ASN A 40 5.66 6.89 -0.81
C ASN A 40 5.01 5.76 0.00
N SER A 41 5.01 5.92 1.33
CA SER A 41 4.42 4.96 2.26
C SER A 41 2.92 4.75 2.05
N CYS A 42 2.17 5.80 1.68
CA CYS A 42 0.74 5.68 1.41
C CYS A 42 0.49 4.74 0.22
N VAL A 43 1.21 4.90 -0.89
CA VAL A 43 1.08 4.02 -2.06
C VAL A 43 1.44 2.57 -1.70
N LEU A 44 2.44 2.37 -0.83
CA LEU A 44 2.82 1.05 -0.33
C LEU A 44 1.69 0.42 0.52
N GLU A 45 1.04 1.18 1.40
CA GLU A 45 -0.11 0.73 2.20
C GLU A 45 -1.33 0.42 1.33
N THR A 46 -1.61 1.25 0.32
CA THR A 46 -2.64 1.01 -0.67
C THR A 46 -2.39 -0.31 -1.40
N TYR A 47 -1.14 -0.55 -1.81
CA TYR A 47 -0.74 -1.77 -2.48
C TYR A 47 -0.95 -2.99 -1.58
N PHE A 48 -0.54 -2.92 -0.31
CA PHE A 48 -0.79 -4.00 0.65
C PHE A 48 -2.27 -4.31 0.81
N CYS A 49 -3.09 -3.27 0.93
CA CYS A 49 -4.52 -3.45 1.10
C CYS A 49 -5.16 -4.14 -0.12
N TYR A 50 -4.73 -3.79 -1.35
CA TYR A 50 -5.27 -4.42 -2.56
C TYR A 50 -4.73 -5.84 -2.77
N ASN A 51 -3.52 -6.10 -2.31
CA ASN A 51 -2.83 -7.36 -2.47
C ASN A 51 -2.77 -8.12 -1.14
N ASP A 52 -3.96 -8.46 -0.63
CA ASP A 52 -4.10 -9.31 0.55
C ASP A 52 -3.38 -10.64 0.30
N GLY A 53 -2.23 -10.82 0.95
CA GLY A 53 -1.33 -11.96 0.74
C GLY A 53 0.09 -11.63 0.32
N ILE A 54 0.39 -10.40 -0.12
CA ILE A 54 1.80 -10.01 -0.33
C ILE A 54 2.44 -9.70 1.02
N GLN A 55 3.50 -10.44 1.33
CA GLN A 55 4.36 -10.18 2.49
C GLN A 55 5.68 -9.63 1.96
N PHE A 56 5.97 -8.36 2.26
CA PHE A 56 7.32 -7.86 2.00
C PHE A 56 8.27 -8.49 3.01
N ASN A 57 9.25 -9.22 2.50
CA ASN A 57 10.37 -9.76 3.26
C ASN A 57 11.29 -8.64 3.74
N GLU A 58 11.37 -7.54 2.98
CA GLU A 58 12.20 -6.39 3.31
C GLU A 58 11.62 -5.11 2.69
N ILE A 59 11.59 -4.01 3.45
CA ILE A 59 11.24 -2.66 2.95
C ILE A 59 12.43 -1.74 3.20
N LYS A 60 12.98 -1.15 2.14
CA LYS A 60 14.09 -0.19 2.20
C LYS A 60 13.63 1.21 1.79
N SER A 61 14.20 2.23 2.42
CA SER A 61 14.05 3.61 1.95
C SER A 61 14.86 3.83 0.67
N GLY A 62 14.25 4.43 -0.35
CA GLY A 62 14.83 4.61 -1.68
C GLY A 62 14.12 3.79 -2.74
N GLU A 63 14.49 4.02 -4.00
CA GLU A 63 14.05 3.21 -5.13
C GLU A 63 14.72 1.83 -5.11
N CYS A 64 14.09 0.84 -5.73
CA CYS A 64 14.70 -0.47 -5.90
C CYS A 64 15.89 -0.38 -6.88
N PRO A 65 16.98 -1.13 -6.63
CA PRO A 65 18.06 -1.27 -7.59
C PRO A 65 17.53 -1.95 -8.86
N LYS A 66 17.96 -1.45 -10.03
CA LYS A 66 17.65 -2.03 -11.35
C LYS A 66 18.58 -3.17 -11.71
#